data_AF-A0A4Q5PXF0-F1
#
_entry.id   AF-A0A4Q5PXF0-F1
#
_cell.length_a   1.000
_cell.length_b   1.000
_cell.length_c   1.000
_cell.angle_alpha   90.00
_cell.angle_beta   90.00
_cell.angle_gamma   90.00
#
_symmetry.space_group_name_H-M   'P 1'
#
loop_
_entity.id
_entity.type
_entity.pdbx_description
1 polymer ?
#
loop_
_entity_poly.entity_id
_entity_poly.type
_entity_poly.pdbx_seq_one_letter_code
_entity_poly.pdbx_strand_id
1 'polypeptide(L)'
;MPGPETKRQRPLPIPNGVADLPTFTPDSSVVSDVIPSPNYGDRNNGLVPDMIVLHYTGMPDAEGAIARLCSDGTDVSAHYIVLE
;
A
#
# COMPACT_ATOMS: atom_id res chain seq x y z
N MET A 1 25.30 -26.47 -14.16
CA MET A 1 24.85 -25.09 -14.43
C MET A 1 23.79 -24.73 -13.41
N PRO A 2 24.07 -23.87 -12.41
CA PRO A 2 23.07 -23.45 -11.44
C PRO A 2 22.13 -22.41 -12.08
N GLY A 3 20.82 -22.52 -11.81
CA GLY A 3 19.78 -21.64 -12.36
C GLY A 3 19.76 -20.24 -11.73
N PRO A 4 18.98 -19.29 -12.27
CA PRO A 4 18.96 -17.92 -11.78
C PRO A 4 18.21 -17.83 -10.45
N GLU A 5 18.89 -17.33 -9.42
CA GLU A 5 18.29 -17.01 -8.14
C GLU A 5 17.44 -15.74 -8.28
N THR A 6 16.12 -15.86 -8.17
CA THR A 6 15.23 -14.71 -7.96
C THR A 6 15.58 -14.10 -6.61
N LYS A 7 16.25 -12.94 -6.63
CA LYS A 7 16.40 -12.08 -5.45
C LYS A 7 15.01 -11.64 -5.00
N ARG A 8 14.42 -12.34 -4.03
CA ARG A 8 13.27 -11.84 -3.29
C ARG A 8 13.71 -10.53 -2.62
N GLN A 9 13.16 -9.40 -3.07
CA GLN A 9 13.36 -8.12 -2.41
C GLN A 9 12.93 -8.25 -0.94
N ARG A 10 13.74 -7.69 -0.06
CA ARG A 10 13.47 -7.71 1.37
C ARG A 10 12.22 -6.85 1.63
N PRO A 11 11.27 -7.33 2.44
CA PRO A 11 10.13 -6.50 2.85
C PRO A 11 10.65 -5.21 3.47
N LEU A 12 10.03 -4.08 3.13
CA LEU A 12 10.37 -2.80 3.75
C LEU A 12 10.10 -2.89 5.27
N PRO A 13 10.89 -2.19 6.11
CA PRO A 13 10.69 -2.20 7.54
C PRO A 13 9.28 -1.69 7.87
N ILE A 14 8.46 -2.54 8.50
CA ILE A 14 7.15 -2.16 9.02
C ILE A 14 7.39 -1.10 10.12
N PRO A 15 6.83 0.12 10.02
CA PRO A 15 6.97 1.13 11.06
C PRO A 15 6.49 0.61 12.42
N ASN A 16 7.28 0.85 13.48
CA ASN A 16 6.90 0.48 14.85
C ASN A 16 5.66 1.28 15.28
N GLY A 17 4.54 0.57 15.47
CA GLY A 17 3.23 1.14 15.80
C GLY A 17 2.03 0.30 15.34
N VAL A 18 2.28 -0.73 14.52
CA VAL A 18 1.25 -1.54 13.84
C VAL A 18 0.89 -2.85 14.58
N ALA A 19 1.49 -3.12 15.74
CA ALA A 19 1.49 -4.44 16.37
C ALA A 19 0.11 -5.04 16.72
N ASP A 20 -0.96 -4.24 16.72
CA ASP A 20 -2.32 -4.66 17.07
C ASP A 20 -3.36 -4.38 15.96
N LEU A 21 -2.92 -3.99 14.76
CA LEU A 21 -3.83 -3.82 13.62
C LEU A 21 -4.24 -5.19 13.08
N PRO A 22 -5.54 -5.42 12.78
CA PRO A 22 -6.00 -6.67 12.22
C PRO A 22 -5.21 -6.99 10.96
N THR A 23 -4.69 -8.22 10.86
CA THR A 23 -3.96 -8.68 9.69
C THR A 23 -4.90 -8.69 8.49
N PHE A 24 -4.86 -7.62 7.69
CA PHE A 24 -5.59 -7.56 6.44
C PHE A 24 -5.01 -8.61 5.50
N THR A 25 -5.84 -9.56 5.10
CA THR A 25 -5.45 -10.56 4.10
C THR A 25 -5.61 -9.92 2.73
N PRO A 26 -4.57 -9.94 1.87
CA PRO A 26 -4.69 -9.43 0.51
C PRO A 26 -5.86 -10.08 -0.24
N ASP A 27 -6.63 -9.29 -0.96
CA ASP A 27 -7.76 -9.73 -1.76
C ASP A 27 -7.35 -10.18 -3.18
N SER A 28 -6.06 -10.10 -3.51
CA SER A 28 -5.51 -10.51 -4.79
C SER A 28 -4.15 -11.20 -4.65
N SER A 29 -3.95 -12.25 -5.46
CA SER A 29 -2.71 -13.05 -5.46
C SER A 29 -1.46 -12.30 -5.94
N VAL A 30 -1.62 -11.13 -6.55
CA VAL A 30 -0.50 -10.31 -7.04
C VAL A 30 0.02 -9.30 -6.02
N VAL A 31 -0.66 -9.17 -4.87
CA VAL A 31 -0.21 -8.28 -3.80
C VAL A 31 1.01 -8.88 -3.12
N SER A 32 2.12 -8.15 -3.10
CA SER A 32 3.35 -8.55 -2.41
C SER A 32 3.33 -8.21 -0.92
N ASP A 33 2.83 -7.01 -0.58
CA ASP A 33 2.90 -6.42 0.75
C ASP A 33 1.60 -5.71 1.13
N VAL A 34 1.29 -5.70 2.42
CA VAL A 34 0.17 -4.96 3.01
C VAL A 34 0.73 -3.97 4.00
N ILE A 35 0.56 -2.67 3.72
CA ILE A 35 1.06 -1.59 4.56
C ILE A 35 -0.16 -0.75 5.01
N PRO A 36 -0.42 -0.65 6.32
CA PRO A 36 -1.56 0.12 6.79
C PRO A 36 -1.35 1.61 6.60
N SER A 37 -2.44 2.31 6.29
CA SER A 37 -2.52 3.76 6.29
C SER A 37 -3.63 4.19 7.26
N PRO A 38 -3.43 5.23 8.08
CA PRO A 38 -4.49 5.78 8.91
C PRO A 38 -5.47 6.67 8.11
N ASN A 39 -5.13 7.03 6.86
CA ASN A 39 -5.86 8.05 6.10
C ASN A 39 -7.02 7.43 5.31
N TYR A 40 -8.04 6.95 6.00
CA TYR A 40 -9.27 6.43 5.39
C TYR A 40 -10.51 6.81 6.19
N GLY A 41 -11.67 6.69 5.57
CA GLY A 41 -12.96 6.89 6.20
C GLY A 41 -14.06 6.19 5.41
N ASP A 42 -15.26 6.19 5.97
CA ASP A 42 -16.40 5.52 5.34
C ASP A 42 -16.83 6.21 4.05
N ARG A 43 -17.23 5.40 3.07
CA ARG A 43 -17.87 5.93 1.86
C ARG A 43 -19.22 6.54 2.22
N ASN A 44 -19.52 7.69 1.60
CA ASN A 44 -20.77 8.41 1.83
C ASN A 44 -21.98 7.48 1.64
N ASN A 45 -22.89 7.45 2.60
CA ASN A 45 -24.09 6.60 2.60
C ASN A 45 -23.84 5.11 2.29
N GLY A 46 -22.65 4.58 2.58
CA GLY A 46 -22.33 3.18 2.31
C GLY A 46 -22.24 2.82 0.82
N LEU A 47 -21.96 3.80 -0.04
CA LEU A 47 -21.80 3.57 -1.48
C LEU A 47 -20.70 2.54 -1.77
N VAL A 48 -20.98 1.66 -2.74
CA VAL A 48 -20.04 0.65 -3.23
C VAL A 48 -19.17 1.25 -4.34
N PRO A 49 -17.87 0.95 -4.43
CA PRO A 49 -17.03 1.38 -5.55
C PRO A 49 -17.56 0.84 -6.90
N ASP A 50 -17.63 1.70 -7.91
CA ASP A 50 -18.08 1.37 -9.29
C ASP A 50 -17.07 1.79 -10.38
N MET A 51 -15.94 2.38 -9.96
CA MET A 51 -14.90 2.89 -10.84
C MET A 51 -13.52 2.60 -10.28
N ILE A 52 -12.56 2.40 -11.18
CA ILE A 52 -11.13 2.38 -10.87
C ILE A 52 -10.53 3.69 -11.34
N VAL A 53 -9.78 4.35 -10.46
CA VAL A 53 -9.02 5.57 -10.76
C VAL A 53 -7.54 5.23 -10.76
N LEU A 54 -6.88 5.47 -11.89
CA LEU A 54 -5.43 5.34 -12.01
C LEU A 54 -4.80 6.71 -11.79
N HIS A 55 -3.97 6.83 -10.76
CA HIS A 55 -3.30 8.07 -10.42
C HIS A 55 -1.79 7.87 -10.40
N TYR A 56 -1.06 8.76 -11.07
CA TYR A 56 0.39 8.85 -10.96
C TYR A 56 0.74 9.69 -9.74
N THR A 57 1.57 9.17 -8.82
CA THR A 57 1.87 9.84 -7.55
C THR A 57 2.51 11.21 -7.74
N GLY A 58 3.23 11.44 -8.84
CA GLY A 58 3.95 12.69 -9.08
C GLY A 58 5.10 12.92 -8.10
N MET A 59 5.47 11.91 -7.30
CA MET A 59 6.53 12.00 -6.30
C MET A 59 7.88 11.54 -6.87
N PRO A 60 9.01 12.02 -6.33
CA PRO A 60 10.34 11.73 -6.88
C PRO A 60 10.71 10.24 -6.86
N ASP A 61 10.19 9.50 -5.87
CA ASP A 61 10.49 8.09 -5.66
C ASP A 61 9.32 7.36 -4.97
N ALA A 62 9.34 6.03 -5.08
CA ALA A 62 8.30 5.17 -4.54
C ALA A 62 8.29 5.14 -3.01
N GLU A 63 9.45 5.20 -2.36
CA GLU A 63 9.57 5.13 -0.90
C GLU A 63 8.89 6.35 -0.24
N GLY A 64 9.17 7.56 -0.76
CA GLY A 64 8.54 8.79 -0.33
C GLY A 64 7.04 8.81 -0.59
N ALA A 65 6.58 8.22 -1.70
CA ALA A 65 5.15 8.07 -1.97
C ALA A 65 4.46 7.17 -0.95
N ILE A 66 5.01 5.97 -0.70
CA ILE A 66 4.48 5.04 0.30
C ILE A 66 4.50 5.70 1.69
N ALA A 67 5.60 6.32 2.08
CA ALA A 67 5.74 7.00 3.36
C ALA A 67 4.70 8.10 3.55
N ARG A 68 4.45 8.91 2.52
CA ARG A 68 3.41 9.97 2.54
C ARG A 68 2.02 9.37 2.69
N LEU A 69 1.68 8.35 1.92
CA LEU A 69 0.35 7.71 1.94
C LEU A 69 0.05 6.99 3.26
N CYS A 70 1.07 6.54 3.99
CA CYS A 70 0.94 5.84 5.26
C CYS A 70 1.13 6.72 6.51
N SER A 71 1.60 7.96 6.34
CA SER A 71 1.80 8.89 7.46
C SER A 71 0.47 9.51 7.90
N ASP A 72 0.30 9.69 9.21
CA ASP A 72 -0.86 10.37 9.80
C ASP A 72 -0.88 11.88 9.46
N GLY A 73 -2.07 12.47 9.42
CA GLY A 73 -2.29 13.89 9.12
C GLY A 73 -1.95 14.32 7.70
N THR A 74 -1.77 13.37 6.78
CA THR A 74 -1.52 13.66 5.36
C THR A 74 -2.81 13.76 4.55
N ASP A 75 -3.91 13.24 5.09
CA ASP A 75 -5.25 13.15 4.51
C ASP A 75 -5.29 12.54 3.10
N VAL A 76 -4.27 11.74 2.75
CA VAL A 76 -4.15 11.07 1.46
C VAL A 76 -3.75 9.61 1.64
N SER A 77 -4.41 8.72 0.88
CA SER A 77 -4.08 7.30 0.77
C SER A 77 -4.48 6.78 -0.61
N ALA A 78 -4.09 5.54 -0.91
CA ALA A 78 -4.53 4.79 -2.08
C ALA A 78 -4.80 3.34 -1.68
N HIS A 79 -5.74 2.67 -2.35
CA HIS A 79 -6.03 1.26 -2.08
C HIS A 79 -4.92 0.32 -2.55
N TYR A 80 -4.26 0.66 -3.66
CA TYR A 80 -3.11 -0.07 -4.18
C TYR A 80 -2.06 0.89 -4.69
N ILE A 81 -0.80 0.45 -4.63
CA ILE A 81 0.34 1.08 -5.28
C ILE A 81 0.92 0.02 -6.21
N VAL A 82 1.06 0.37 -7.48
CA VAL A 82 1.71 -0.47 -8.48
C VAL A 82 3.10 0.08 -8.71
N LEU A 83 4.10 -0.74 -8.44
CA LEU A 83 5.49 -0.44 -8.75
C LEU A 83 5.85 -1.02 -10.12
N GLU A 84 6.97 -0.56 -10.68
CA GLU A 84 7.50 -1.02 -11.97
C GLU A 84 8.05 -2.46 -11.95
#